data_AF-A0A9Y2AH08-F1
#
_entry.id   AF-A0A9Y2AH08-F1
#
_cell.length_a   1.000
_cell.length_b   1.000
_cell.length_c   1.000
_cell.angle_alpha   90.00
_cell.angle_beta   90.00
_cell.angle_gamma   90.00
#
_symmetry.space_group_name_H-M   'P 1'
#
loop_
_entity.id
_entity.type
_entity.pdbx_description
1 polymer ?
#
loop_
_entity_poly.entity_id
_entity_poly.type
_entity_poly.pdbx_seq_one_letter_code
_entity_poly.pdbx_strand_id
1 'polypeptide(L)'
;MKSAYKEQMRQIGLNVCYYRRYRKLTQTKLAEQVSISSCYLSQIERGLVKNAVSLPVLMAIADALEIKIEELFKFKDLSNK
;
A
#
# COMPACT_ATOMS: atom_id res chain seq x y z
N MET A 1 -8.62 7.25 -15.07
CA MET A 1 -8.44 5.81 -14.78
C MET A 1 -9.78 5.10 -14.89
N LYS A 2 -9.86 3.91 -15.49
CA LYS A 2 -11.07 3.07 -15.42
C LYS A 2 -11.43 2.83 -13.94
N SER A 3 -12.72 2.82 -13.58
CA SER A 3 -13.14 2.70 -12.17
C SER A 3 -12.61 1.44 -11.48
N ALA A 4 -12.47 0.33 -12.23
CA ALA A 4 -11.91 -0.92 -11.74
C ALA A 4 -10.48 -0.76 -11.17
N TYR A 5 -9.61 0.01 -11.84
CA TYR A 5 -8.24 0.23 -11.35
C TYR A 5 -8.20 1.06 -10.08
N LYS A 6 -9.19 1.96 -9.89
CA LYS A 6 -9.29 2.78 -8.69
C LYS A 6 -9.57 1.91 -7.45
N GLU A 7 -10.44 0.92 -7.58
CA GLU A 7 -10.73 -0.01 -6.48
C GLU A 7 -9.56 -0.93 -6.17
N GLN A 8 -8.88 -1.48 -7.17
CA GLN A 8 -7.67 -2.27 -6.96
C GLN A 8 -6.57 -1.46 -6.27
N MET A 9 -6.34 -0.20 -6.68
CA MET A 9 -5.39 0.69 -6.00
C MET A 9 -5.79 0.97 -4.54
N ARG A 10 -7.09 1.11 -4.26
CA ARG A 10 -7.59 1.27 -2.89
C ARG A 10 -7.30 0.01 -2.07
N GLN A 11 -7.53 -1.18 -2.60
CA GLN A 11 -7.25 -2.45 -1.93
C GLN A 11 -5.76 -2.64 -1.65
N ILE A 12 -4.88 -2.30 -2.59
CA ILE A 12 -3.43 -2.30 -2.36
C ILE A 12 -3.07 -1.35 -1.20
N GLY A 13 -3.62 -0.13 -1.20
CA GLY A 13 -3.42 0.82 -0.11
C GLY A 13 -3.85 0.27 1.26
N LEU A 14 -4.98 -0.43 1.31
CA LEU A 14 -5.46 -1.09 2.52
C LEU A 14 -4.51 -2.21 2.98
N ASN A 15 -3.99 -3.00 2.05
CA ASN A 15 -3.01 -4.06 2.36
C ASN A 15 -1.71 -3.46 2.92
N VAL A 16 -1.19 -2.38 2.32
CA VAL A 16 -0.02 -1.64 2.87
C VAL A 16 -0.30 -1.18 4.31
N CYS A 17 -1.45 -0.57 4.55
CA CYS A 17 -1.85 -0.11 5.89
C CYS A 17 -1.95 -1.28 6.88
N TYR A 18 -2.52 -2.40 6.45
CA TYR A 18 -2.67 -3.62 7.26
C TYR A 18 -1.30 -4.15 7.71
N TYR A 19 -0.39 -4.40 6.77
CA TYR A 19 0.93 -4.95 7.09
C TYR A 19 1.79 -3.94 7.87
N ARG A 20 1.70 -2.64 7.59
CA ARG A 20 2.36 -1.62 8.39
C ARG A 20 1.92 -1.66 9.85
N ARG A 21 0.61 -1.77 10.10
CA ARG A 21 0.07 -1.88 11.47
C ARG A 21 0.46 -3.21 12.12
N TYR A 22 0.46 -4.30 11.37
CA TYR A 22 0.93 -5.60 11.84
C TYR A 22 2.40 -5.55 12.30
N ARG A 23 3.26 -4.83 11.55
CA ARG A 23 4.66 -4.54 11.92
C ARG A 23 4.83 -3.43 12.96
N LYS A 24 3.74 -2.87 13.49
CA LYS A 24 3.72 -1.79 14.50
C LYS A 24 4.51 -0.53 14.07
N LEU A 25 4.54 -0.26 12.77
CA LEU A 25 5.21 0.93 12.21
C LEU A 25 4.24 2.11 12.12
N THR A 26 4.74 3.32 12.43
CA THR A 26 4.02 4.55 12.09
C THR A 26 4.16 4.83 10.60
N GLN A 27 3.28 5.68 10.03
CA GLN A 27 3.43 6.11 8.64
C GLN A 27 4.80 6.79 8.41
N THR A 28 5.22 7.64 9.35
CA THR A 28 6.53 8.31 9.27
C THR A 28 7.68 7.31 9.24
N LYS A 29 7.70 6.30 10.12
CA LYS A 29 8.78 5.30 10.14
C LYS A 29 8.87 4.50 8.84
N LEU A 30 7.74 4.03 8.32
CA LEU A 30 7.75 3.29 7.05
C LEU A 30 8.16 4.20 5.88
N ALA A 31 7.68 5.44 5.86
CA ALA A 31 8.04 6.41 4.83
C ALA A 31 9.54 6.73 4.82
N GLU A 32 10.16 6.87 5.99
CA GLU A 32 11.61 7.02 6.14
C GLU A 32 12.37 5.80 5.60
N GLN A 33 11.94 4.58 5.96
CA GLN A 33 12.58 3.33 5.50
C GLN A 33 12.58 3.20 3.97
N VAL A 34 11.52 3.65 3.31
CA VAL A 34 11.38 3.56 1.84
C VAL A 34 11.71 4.86 1.12
N SER A 35 12.28 5.85 1.84
CA SER A 35 12.72 7.14 1.28
C SER A 35 11.64 7.91 0.52
N ILE A 36 10.42 7.96 1.06
CA ILE A 36 9.30 8.77 0.55
C ILE A 36 8.76 9.70 1.63
N SER A 37 7.91 10.66 1.24
CA SER A 37 7.24 11.50 2.24
C SER A 37 6.14 10.73 2.98
N SER A 38 5.99 11.01 4.28
CA SER A 38 4.88 10.46 5.09
C SER A 38 3.51 10.82 4.51
N CYS A 39 3.37 12.02 3.92
CA CYS A 39 2.17 12.43 3.19
C CYS A 39 1.88 11.53 1.98
N TYR A 40 2.89 11.20 1.18
CA TYR A 40 2.75 10.30 0.04
C TYR A 40 2.35 8.89 0.48
N LEU A 41 3.00 8.33 1.51
CA LEU A 41 2.59 7.05 2.09
C LEU A 41 1.13 7.08 2.58
N SER A 42 0.72 8.17 3.23
CA SER A 42 -0.65 8.37 3.69
C SER A 42 -1.66 8.40 2.53
N GLN A 43 -1.29 8.96 1.38
CA GLN A 43 -2.11 8.93 0.16
C GLN A 43 -2.18 7.51 -0.44
N ILE A 44 -1.08 6.78 -0.45
CA ILE A 44 -1.01 5.37 -0.87
C ILE A 44 -2.00 4.54 -0.06
N GLU A 45 -1.92 4.60 1.27
CA GLU A 45 -2.76 3.79 2.16
C GLU A 45 -4.26 4.06 2.02
N ARG A 46 -4.64 5.28 1.59
CA ARG A 46 -6.03 5.65 1.35
C ARG A 46 -6.49 5.43 -0.09
N GLY A 47 -5.60 4.99 -0.99
CA GLY A 47 -5.89 4.90 -2.43
C GLY A 47 -6.18 6.25 -3.08
N LEU A 48 -5.63 7.34 -2.52
CA LEU A 48 -5.85 8.72 -2.98
C LEU A 48 -4.72 9.25 -3.86
N VAL A 49 -3.81 8.39 -4.28
CA VAL A 49 -2.70 8.79 -5.16
C VAL A 49 -3.30 9.27 -6.48
N LYS A 50 -3.04 10.53 -6.83
CA LYS A 50 -3.55 11.15 -8.07
C LYS A 50 -3.04 10.43 -9.33
N ASN A 51 -1.83 9.88 -9.23
CA ASN A 51 -1.16 9.07 -10.25
C ASN A 51 -1.01 7.62 -9.77
N ALA A 52 -0.46 6.75 -10.61
CA ALA A 52 -0.07 5.41 -10.18
C ALA A 52 1.12 5.48 -9.18
N VAL A 53 1.13 4.55 -8.21
CA VAL A 53 2.34 4.27 -7.43
C VAL A 53 3.31 3.49 -8.32
N SER A 54 4.59 3.85 -8.31
CA SER A 54 5.58 3.13 -9.11
C SER A 54 5.87 1.74 -8.51
N LEU A 55 6.17 0.77 -9.37
CA LEU A 55 6.54 -0.59 -8.93
C LEU A 55 7.75 -0.60 -7.99
N PRO A 56 8.82 0.18 -8.20
CA PRO A 56 9.95 0.23 -7.25
C PRO A 56 9.54 0.68 -5.84
N VAL A 57 8.61 1.63 -5.72
CA VAL A 57 8.08 2.06 -4.41
C VAL A 57 7.30 0.93 -3.75
N LEU A 58 6.46 0.20 -4.51
CA LEU A 58 5.73 -0.95 -3.97
C LEU A 58 6.67 -2.09 -3.54
N MET A 59 7.74 -2.35 -4.29
CA MET A 59 8.78 -3.31 -3.93
C MET A 59 9.48 -2.90 -2.64
N ALA A 60 9.94 -1.65 -2.53
CA ALA A 60 10.57 -1.12 -1.33
C ALA A 60 9.65 -1.18 -0.10
N ILE A 61 8.35 -0.90 -0.27
CA ILE A 61 7.35 -1.06 0.78
C ILE A 61 7.20 -2.53 1.20
N ALA A 62 7.13 -3.46 0.25
CA ALA A 62 7.04 -4.88 0.57
C ALA A 62 8.27 -5.37 1.34
N ASP A 63 9.47 -4.95 0.92
CA ASP A 63 10.73 -5.27 1.58
C ASP A 63 10.78 -4.71 3.01
N ALA A 64 10.42 -3.43 3.18
CA ALA A 64 10.39 -2.78 4.50
C ALA A 64 9.33 -3.37 5.45
N LEU A 65 8.26 -3.94 4.88
CA LEU A 65 7.23 -4.65 5.63
C LEU A 65 7.55 -6.14 5.83
N GLU A 66 8.70 -6.61 5.30
CA GLU A 66 9.15 -8.00 5.32
C GLU A 66 8.05 -8.96 4.83
N ILE A 67 7.49 -8.66 3.66
CA ILE A 67 6.49 -9.48 2.96
C ILE A 67 6.89 -9.64 1.50
N LYS A 68 6.36 -10.67 0.84
CA LYS A 68 6.44 -10.76 -0.62
C LYS A 68 5.53 -9.71 -1.26
N ILE A 69 5.94 -9.16 -2.40
CA ILE A 69 5.16 -8.16 -3.12
C ILE A 69 3.75 -8.66 -3.49
N GLU A 70 3.58 -9.95 -3.77
CA GLU A 70 2.29 -10.58 -4.07
C GLU A 70 1.25 -10.41 -2.96
N GLU A 71 1.67 -10.29 -1.70
CA GLU A 71 0.78 -10.04 -0.56
C GLU A 71 0.05 -8.68 -0.68
N LEU A 72 0.69 -7.68 -1.30
CA LEU A 72 0.04 -6.38 -1.54
C LEU A 72 -1.11 -6.48 -2.54
N PHE A 73 -1.09 -7.50 -3.41
CA PHE A 73 -2.08 -7.73 -4.47
C PHE A 73 -3.11 -8.81 -4.10
N LYS A 74 -3.04 -9.39 -2.90
CA LYS A 74 -4.08 -10.31 -2.41
C LYS A 74 -5.32 -9.51 -2.01
N PHE A 75 -6.30 -9.49 -2.89
CA PHE A 75 -7.57 -8.85 -2.66
C PHE A 75 -8.52 -9.80 -1.95
N LYS A 76 -9.08 -9.37 -0.81
CA LYS A 76 -10.16 -10.12 -0.17
C LYS A 76 -11.44 -9.86 -0.93
N ASP A 77 -11.94 -10.89 -1.62
CA ASP A 77 -13.32 -10.91 -2.08
C ASP A 77 -14.23 -10.99 -0.86
N LEU A 78 -14.84 -9.86 -0.50
CA LEU A 78 -15.87 -9.78 0.54
C LEU A 78 -17.25 -10.20 0.00
N SER A 79 -17.31 -10.76 -1.21
CA SER A 79 -18.52 -11.19 -1.93
C SER A 79 -19.10 -12.52 -1.43
N ASN A 80 -18.43 -13.23 -0.52
CA ASN A 80 -19.01 -14.38 0.18
C ASN A 80 -19.39 -13.99 1.61
N LYS A 81 -20.61 -13.49 1.77
CA LYS A 81 -21.33 -13.52 3.05
C LYS A 81 -22.79 -13.83 2.80
#